data_AF-A0A6A6DZG0-F1
#
_entry.id   AF-A0A6A6DZG0-F1
#
_cell.length_a   1.000
_cell.length_b   1.000
_cell.length_c   1.000
_cell.angle_alpha   90.00
_cell.angle_beta   90.00
_cell.angle_gamma   90.00
#
_symmetry.space_group_name_H-M   'P 1'
#
loop_
_entity.id
_entity.type
_entity.pdbx_description
1 polymer ?
#
loop_
_entity_poly.entity_id
_entity_poly.type
_entity_poly.pdbx_seq_one_letter_code
_entity_poly.pdbx_strand_id
1 'polypeptide(L)' 'VPSTIRHTMQLVRLLGIRYLWIDSFYIVHYDEEGKAVEVRNMGWIYRNAYVTIIAANGPDANHGLREIRGVTAL' A
#
# COMPACT_ATOMS: atom_id res chain seq x y z
N VAL A 1 6.96 2.41 10.42
CA VAL A 1 6.00 1.85 9.43
C VAL A 1 4.59 2.02 9.97
N PRO A 2 3.76 2.86 9.33
CA PRO A 2 2.36 3.09 9.70
C PRO A 2 1.53 1.80 9.82
N SER A 3 0.48 1.82 10.65
CA SER A 3 -0.38 0.66 10.93
C SER A 3 -1.01 0.06 9.67
N THR A 4 -1.48 0.90 8.75
CA THR A 4 -2.08 0.44 7.49
C THR A 4 -1.08 -0.38 6.68
N ILE A 5 0.17 0.08 6.59
CA ILE A 5 1.23 -0.65 5.89
C ILE A 5 1.54 -1.96 6.61
N ARG A 6 1.62 -1.95 7.94
CA ARG A 6 1.89 -3.18 8.72
C ARG A 6 0.80 -4.24 8.52
N HIS A 7 -0.47 -3.84 8.57
CA HIS A 7 -1.59 -4.75 8.29
C HIS A 7 -1.55 -5.25 6.84
N THR A 8 -1.23 -4.39 5.87
CA THR A 8 -1.05 -4.80 4.47
C THR A 8 0.06 -5.84 4.32
N MET A 9 1.21 -5.68 5.01
CA MET A 9 2.29 -6.68 4.99
C MET A 9 1.85 -8.05 5.54
N GLN A 10 0.99 -8.06 6.56
CA GLN A 10 0.42 -9.31 7.09
C GLN A 10 -0.62 -9.90 6.14
N LEU A 11 -1.49 -9.07 5.56
CA LEU A 11 -2.49 -9.48 4.58
C LEU A 11 -1.85 -10.12 3.35
N VAL A 12 -0.85 -9.49 2.73
CA VAL A 12 -0.19 -10.07 1.55
C VAL A 12 0.51 -11.40 1.85
N ARG A 13 1.05 -11.56 3.06
CA ARG A 13 1.61 -12.84 3.52
C ARG A 13 0.54 -13.93 3.63
N LEU A 14 -0.65 -13.61 4.15
CA LEU A 14 -1.79 -14.53 4.19
C LEU A 14 -2.27 -14.92 2.79
N LEU A 15 -2.18 -14.00 1.83
CA LEU A 15 -2.48 -14.25 0.41
C LEU A 15 -1.38 -15.04 -0.32
N GLY A 16 -0.27 -15.38 0.34
CA GLY A 16 0.87 -16.07 -0.30
C GLY A 16 1.69 -15.19 -1.25
N ILE A 17 1.52 -13.86 -1.18
CA ILE A 17 2.22 -12.89 -2.05
C ILE A 17 3.51 -12.43 -1.36
N ARG A 18 4.63 -12.57 -2.07
CA ARG A 18 5.97 -12.25 -1.53
C ARG A 18 6.33 -10.77 -1.56
N TYR A 19 5.86 -10.04 -2.57
CA TYR A 19 6.28 -8.66 -2.82
C TYR A 19 5.13 -7.69 -2.66
N LEU A 20 5.42 -6.56 -2.01
CA LEU A 20 4.48 -5.47 -1.78
C LEU A 20 5.16 -4.18 -2.23
N TRP A 21 4.50 -3.46 -3.13
CA TRP A 21 4.90 -2.11 -3.54
C TRP A 21 4.11 -1.07 -2.75
N ILE A 22 4.77 0.01 -2.31
CA ILE A 22 4.18 1.11 -1.54
C ILE A 22 4.76 2.42 -2.07
N ASP A 23 3.91 3.26 -2.63
CA ASP A 23 4.27 4.55 -3.22
C ASP A 23 4.97 5.49 -2.23
N SER A 24 4.53 5.51 -0.97
CA SER A 24 5.09 6.38 0.07
C SER A 24 6.57 6.15 0.35
N PHE A 25 7.12 4.98 0.01
CA PHE A 25 8.53 4.65 0.18
C PHE A 25 9.35 4.78 -1.10
N TYR A 26 8.71 4.76 -2.27
CA TYR A 26 9.41 4.73 -3.55
C TYR A 26 9.46 6.09 -4.24
N ILE A 27 8.40 6.90 -4.08
CA ILE A 27 8.31 8.21 -4.72
C ILE A 27 9.07 9.23 -3.85
N VAL A 28 9.98 9.96 -4.48
CA VAL A 28 10.68 11.08 -3.86
C VAL A 28 9.71 12.25 -3.75
N HIS A 29 9.27 12.57 -2.52
CA HIS A 29 8.19 13.54 -2.29
C HIS A 29 8.62 15.01 -2.39
N TYR A 30 9.93 15.30 -2.40
CA TYR A 30 10.48 16.66 -2.44
C TYR A 30 10.90 17.12 -3.85
N ASP A 31 10.78 16.26 -4.86
CA ASP A 31 11.03 16.57 -6.27
C ASP A 31 9.70 16.49 -7.03
N GLU A 32 9.07 17.64 -7.25
CA GLU A 32 7.75 17.69 -7.90
C GLU A 32 7.78 17.24 -9.36
N GLU A 33 8.85 17.54 -10.10
CA GLU A 33 9.00 17.15 -11.51
C GLU A 33 9.24 15.65 -11.62
N GLY A 34 10.14 15.09 -10.81
CA GLY A 34 10.38 13.64 -10.74
C GLY A 34 9.15 12.87 -10.28
N LYS A 35 8.43 13.39 -9.27
CA LYS A 35 7.17 12.81 -8.79
C LYS A 35 6.12 12.72 -9.90
N ALA A 36 5.98 13.75 -10.74
CA ALA A 36 5.01 13.72 -11.84
C ALA A 36 5.31 12.60 -12.85
N VAL A 37 6.59 12.31 -13.11
CA VAL A 37 7.01 11.19 -13.96
C VAL A 37 6.67 9.85 -13.33
N GLU A 38 7.01 9.66 -12.05
CA GLU A 38 6.69 8.43 -11.31
C GLU A 38 5.18 8.18 -11.24
N VAL A 39 4.38 9.23 -10.98
CA VAL A 39 2.91 9.14 -10.94
C VAL A 39 2.33 8.72 -12.29
N ARG A 40 2.85 9.23 -13.41
CA ARG A 40 2.41 8.79 -14.75
C ARG A 40 2.67 7.30 -14.98
N ASN A 41 3.71 6.75 -14.36
CA ASN A 41 4.06 5.33 -14.49
C ASN A 41 3.27 4.40 -13.56
N MET A 42 2.57 4.93 -12.55
CA MET A 42 1.79 4.12 -11.59
C MET A 42 0.71 3.25 -12.25
N GLY A 43 0.16 3.68 -13.40
CA GLY A 43 -0.80 2.89 -14.16
C GLY A 43 -0.25 1.51 -14.57
N TRP A 44 1.04 1.43 -14.92
CA TRP A 44 1.69 0.15 -15.22
C TRP A 44 1.85 -0.73 -13.98
N ILE A 45 2.10 -0.12 -12.82
CA ILE A 45 2.21 -0.84 -11.54
C ILE A 45 0.86 -1.47 -11.19
N TYR A 46 -0.21 -0.69 -11.20
CA TYR A 46 -1.56 -1.19 -10.90
C TYR A 46 -2.02 -2.25 -11.90
N ARG A 47 -1.75 -2.06 -13.19
CA ARG A 47 -2.12 -3.03 -14.24
C ARG A 47 -1.44 -4.38 -14.07
N ASN A 48 -0.21 -4.40 -13.58
CA ASN A 48 0.59 -5.64 -13.43
C ASN A 48 0.60 -6.19 -12.00
N ALA A 49 -0.13 -5.57 -11.07
CA ALA A 49 -0.25 -6.07 -9.70
C ALA A 49 -1.20 -7.27 -9.65
N TYR A 50 -0.88 -8.28 -8.81
CA TYR A 50 -1.80 -9.37 -8.50
C TYR A 50 -3.09 -8.87 -7.85
N VAL A 51 -2.96 -7.87 -6.97
CA VAL A 51 -4.07 -7.20 -6.27
C VAL A 51 -3.64 -5.80 -5.89
N THR A 52 -4.60 -4.86 -5.90
CA THR A 52 -4.42 -3.50 -5.37
C THR A 52 -5.25 -3.34 -4.11
N ILE A 53 -4.61 -2.95 -3.00
CA ILE A 53 -5.26 -2.78 -1.69
C ILE A 53 -5.44 -1.29 -1.43
N ILE A 54 -6.68 -0.85 -1.23
CA ILE A 54 -7.03 0.56 -0.97
C ILE A 54 -7.60 0.65 0.45
N ALA A 55 -6.90 1.35 1.34
CA ALA A 55 -7.39 1.64 2.69
C ALA A 55 -8.37 2.82 2.64
N ALA A 56 -9.59 2.56 2.17
CA ALA A 56 -10.62 3.59 1.95
C ALA A 56 -11.21 4.18 3.26
N ASN A 57 -10.91 3.57 4.41
CA ASN A 57 -11.40 3.98 5.72
C ASN A 57 -10.23 4.44 6.62
N GLY A 58 -10.46 5.50 7.39
CA GLY A 58 -9.48 6.07 8.31
C GLY A 58 -8.95 7.45 7.87
N PRO A 59 -8.53 8.30 8.83
CA PRO A 59 -8.05 9.65 8.54
C PRO A 59 -6.64 9.68 7.95
N ASP A 60 -5.82 8.65 8.21
CA ASP A 60 -4.42 8.58 7.78
C ASP A 60 -3.86 7.15 7.81
N ALA A 61 -2.59 6.99 7.42
CA ALA A 61 -1.90 5.71 7.33
C ALA A 61 -1.67 4.98 8.67
N ASN A 62 -1.86 5.64 9.81
CA ASN A 62 -1.78 5.03 11.15
C ASN A 62 -3.11 4.42 11.59
N HIS A 63 -4.22 4.62 10.85
CA HIS A 63 -5.52 4.05 11.18
C HIS A 63 -5.53 2.51 11.17
N GLY A 64 -4.80 1.89 10.23
CA GLY A 64 -4.80 0.44 10.04
C GLY A 64 -5.96 -0.04 9.17
N LEU A 65 -5.78 -1.23 8.56
CA LEU A 65 -6.91 -1.99 8.01
C LEU A 65 -7.79 -2.53 9.13
N ARG A 66 -9.06 -2.82 8.87
CA ARG A 66 -10.04 -3.36 9.83
C ARG A 66 -10.71 -4.62 9.30
N GLU A 67 -11.23 -5.44 10.22
CA GLU A 67 -12.09 -6.59 9.92
C GLU A 67 -11.44 -7.68 9.04
N ILE A 68 -10.10 -7.77 9.08
CA ILE A 68 -9.34 -8.80 8.37
C ILE A 68 -8.97 -9.91 9.35
N ARG A 69 -9.64 -11.05 9.24
CA ARG A 69 -9.34 -12.24 10.05
C ARG A 69 -7.87 -12.66 9.88
N GLY A 70 -7.18 -12.84 11.00
CA GLY A 70 -5.75 -13.21 11.02
C GLY A 70 -4.78 -12.04 10.85
N VAL A 71 -5.27 -10.81 10.70
CA VAL A 71 -4.46 -9.58 10.67
C VAL A 71 -4.86 -8.63 11.78
N THR A 72 -6.16 -8.35 11.90
CA THR A 72 -6.72 -7.44 12.92
C THR A 72 -7.42 -8.26 13.99
N ALA A 73 -7.25 -7.88 15.27
CA ALA A 73 -8.08 -8.41 16.34
C ALA A 73 -9.54 -7.99 16.11
N LEU A 74 -10.47 -8.92 16.37
CA LEU A 74 -11.92 -8.64 16.40
C LEU A 74 -12.24 -7.69 17.55
#